data_AF-A0A7U7J596-F1
#
_entry.id   AF-A0A7U7J596-F1
#
_cell.length_a   1.000
_cell.length_b   1.000
_cell.length_c   1.000
_cell.angle_alpha   90.00
_cell.angle_beta   90.00
_cell.angle_gamma   90.00
#
_symmetry.space_group_name_H-M   'P 1'
#
loop_
_entity.id
_entity.type
_entity.pdbx_description
1 polymer ?
#
loop_
_entity_poly.entity_id
_entity_poly.type
_entity_poly.pdbx_seq_one_letter_code
_entity_poly.pdbx_strand_id
1 'polypeptide(L)'
;MRRIFTLIGLLLVVPVWAADQITVFAAASTTNAIQDIAALYQKEKGVEVKTSFAAASALAKQIEQGAPADVFISADLKWMDYLDGKDKIVKTSRRNLMGNQLVLIAPKGKAFPVKLEKSFDLPGAFEGRWCSCVQSVPIGQYSQQALTALGWWAALEPRLAAAPDVRSALAFVERGECAVGIVYATDAKVSDKVEVLATFPSDSHSPVLYPAALVQGAKPAAKGFLEFLASSQAAAIFSRYGFTVIK
;
A
#
# COMPACT_ATOMS: atom_id res chain seq x y z
N MET A 1 78.09 -13.16 -9.14
CA MET A 1 76.79 -13.85 -9.37
C MET A 1 75.72 -13.17 -8.53
N ARG A 2 74.77 -12.47 -9.13
CA ARG A 2 73.56 -11.99 -8.45
C ARG A 2 72.44 -11.89 -9.48
N ARG A 3 71.52 -12.86 -9.46
CA ARG A 3 70.32 -12.90 -10.31
C ARG A 3 69.20 -12.17 -9.57
N ILE A 4 68.72 -11.07 -10.12
CA ILE A 4 67.53 -10.36 -9.65
C ILE A 4 66.34 -10.95 -10.43
N PHE A 5 65.43 -11.61 -9.72
CA PHE A 5 64.14 -12.05 -10.25
C PHE A 5 63.10 -10.98 -9.97
N THR A 6 62.62 -10.32 -11.02
CA THR A 6 61.50 -9.37 -10.94
C THR A 6 60.19 -10.17 -11.03
N LEU A 7 59.46 -10.27 -9.92
CA LEU A 7 58.11 -10.85 -9.90
C LEU A 7 57.11 -9.82 -10.47
N ILE A 8 56.48 -10.14 -11.59
CA ILE A 8 55.35 -9.39 -12.14
C ILE A 8 54.08 -9.95 -11.52
N GLY A 9 53.46 -9.20 -10.60
CA GLY A 9 52.18 -9.53 -9.99
C GLY A 9 51.03 -9.21 -10.93
N LEU A 10 50.31 -10.24 -11.40
CA LEU A 10 49.12 -10.11 -12.23
C LEU A 10 47.93 -9.69 -11.33
N LEU A 11 47.51 -8.42 -11.42
CA LEU A 11 46.29 -7.93 -10.78
C LEU A 11 45.06 -8.42 -11.57
N LEU A 12 44.36 -9.41 -11.01
CA LEU A 12 43.05 -9.86 -11.48
C LEU A 12 42.00 -8.80 -11.10
N VAL A 13 41.57 -8.00 -12.06
CA VAL A 13 40.40 -7.12 -11.92
C VAL A 13 39.15 -7.96 -12.09
N VAL A 14 38.51 -8.35 -10.99
CA VAL A 14 37.20 -9.00 -11.02
C VAL A 14 36.15 -7.91 -11.24
N PRO A 15 35.31 -7.97 -12.30
CA PRO A 15 34.25 -7.00 -12.47
C PRO A 15 33.27 -7.16 -11.31
N VAL A 16 33.15 -6.11 -10.47
CA VAL A 16 32.04 -5.99 -9.53
C VAL A 16 30.81 -5.68 -10.37
N TRP A 17 29.97 -6.69 -10.60
CA TRP A 17 28.65 -6.46 -11.19
C TRP A 17 27.85 -5.70 -10.14
N ALA A 18 27.55 -4.43 -10.40
CA ALA A 18 26.64 -3.68 -9.57
C ALA A 18 25.30 -4.41 -9.57
N ALA A 19 24.78 -4.74 -8.39
CA ALA A 19 23.46 -5.33 -8.27
C ALA A 19 22.44 -4.41 -8.93
N ASP A 20 21.65 -4.94 -9.86
CA ASP A 20 20.55 -4.18 -10.47
C ASP A 20 19.63 -3.67 -9.36
N GLN A 21 19.25 -2.40 -9.45
CA GLN A 21 18.41 -1.74 -8.45
C GLN A 21 17.17 -1.16 -9.11
N ILE A 22 16.00 -1.42 -8.53
CA ILE A 22 14.71 -0.88 -8.98
C ILE A 22 14.03 -0.05 -7.88
N THR A 23 13.21 0.90 -8.28
CA THR A 23 12.41 1.77 -7.39
C THR A 23 10.93 1.38 -7.48
N VAL A 24 10.32 1.08 -6.34
CA VAL A 24 8.92 0.69 -6.23
C VAL A 24 8.17 1.75 -5.44
N PHE A 25 7.20 2.39 -6.08
CA PHE A 25 6.24 3.27 -5.43
C PHE A 25 5.01 2.44 -5.09
N ALA A 26 4.71 2.29 -3.80
CA ALA A 26 3.63 1.42 -3.35
C ALA A 26 2.75 2.10 -2.31
N ALA A 27 1.43 1.88 -2.40
CA ALA A 27 0.49 2.42 -1.45
C ALA A 27 0.83 2.01 -0.01
N ALA A 28 0.72 2.93 0.94
CA ALA A 28 1.13 2.75 2.34
C ALA A 28 0.51 1.53 3.05
N SER A 29 -0.69 1.07 2.65
CA SER A 29 -1.27 -0.15 3.23
C SER A 29 -0.48 -1.42 2.91
N THR A 30 0.33 -1.40 1.85
CA THR A 30 1.11 -2.54 1.38
C THR A 30 2.51 -2.65 2.02
N THR A 31 2.90 -1.69 2.87
CA THR A 31 4.29 -1.54 3.39
C THR A 31 4.92 -2.84 3.87
N ASN A 32 4.30 -3.52 4.84
CA ASN A 32 4.89 -4.73 5.41
C ASN A 32 5.02 -5.87 4.37
N ALA A 33 4.00 -6.06 3.53
CA ALA A 33 4.00 -7.11 2.52
C ALA A 33 5.05 -6.86 1.43
N ILE A 34 5.16 -5.63 0.95
CA ILE A 34 6.13 -5.26 -0.09
C ILE A 34 7.55 -5.27 0.44
N GLN A 35 7.78 -4.90 1.71
CA GLN A 35 9.10 -5.03 2.34
C GLN A 35 9.56 -6.50 2.41
N ASP A 36 8.69 -7.41 2.84
CA ASP A 36 9.00 -8.84 2.89
C ASP A 36 9.25 -9.43 1.49
N ILE A 37 8.42 -9.04 0.51
CA ILE A 37 8.58 -9.47 -0.89
C ILE A 37 9.88 -8.90 -1.48
N ALA A 38 10.20 -7.64 -1.22
CA ALA A 38 11.44 -7.00 -1.66
C ALA A 38 12.67 -7.73 -1.10
N ALA A 39 12.67 -8.05 0.19
CA ALA A 39 13.75 -8.79 0.83
C ALA A 39 13.90 -10.21 0.25
N LEU A 40 12.78 -10.90 0.01
CA LEU A 40 12.78 -12.22 -0.61
C LEU A 40 13.30 -12.15 -2.06
N TYR A 41 12.82 -11.20 -2.85
CA TYR A 41 13.23 -11.01 -4.24
C TYR A 41 14.72 -10.70 -4.35
N GLN A 42 15.24 -9.83 -3.48
CA GLN A 42 16.67 -9.52 -3.43
C GLN A 42 17.49 -10.76 -3.09
N LYS A 43 17.04 -11.59 -2.12
CA LYS A 43 17.70 -12.84 -1.76
C LYS A 43 17.74 -13.83 -2.92
N GLU A 44 16.66 -13.95 -3.69
CA GLU A 44 16.55 -14.96 -4.76
C GLU A 44 17.13 -14.51 -6.11
N LYS A 45 17.02 -13.23 -6.43
CA LYS A 45 17.37 -12.68 -7.76
C LYS A 45 18.57 -11.75 -7.75
N GLY A 46 19.06 -11.35 -6.57
CA GLY A 46 20.19 -10.43 -6.44
C GLY A 46 19.88 -8.99 -6.86
N VAL A 47 18.61 -8.64 -7.05
CA VAL A 47 18.16 -7.30 -7.45
C VAL A 47 17.69 -6.53 -6.21
N GLU A 48 18.28 -5.35 -5.97
CA GLU A 48 17.87 -4.49 -4.86
C GLU A 48 16.54 -3.77 -5.20
N VAL A 49 15.60 -3.79 -4.26
CA VAL A 49 14.29 -3.14 -4.40
C VAL A 49 14.20 -1.97 -3.43
N LYS A 50 14.41 -0.75 -3.91
CA LYS A 50 14.15 0.48 -3.16
C LYS A 50 12.64 0.73 -3.13
N THR A 51 12.09 0.97 -1.95
CA THR A 51 10.65 1.20 -1.78
C THR A 51 10.37 2.62 -1.30
N SER A 52 9.29 3.22 -1.83
CA SER A 52 8.71 4.47 -1.35
C SER A 52 7.23 4.23 -1.08
N PHE A 53 6.80 4.53 0.14
CA PHE A 53 5.43 4.32 0.60
C PHE A 53 4.77 5.66 0.93
N ALA A 54 3.58 5.87 0.38
CA ALA A 54 2.71 7.00 0.70
C ALA A 54 1.28 6.69 0.24
N ALA A 55 0.38 7.67 0.32
CA ALA A 55 -0.89 7.59 -0.38
C ALA A 55 -0.68 7.36 -1.89
N ALA A 56 -1.45 6.45 -2.49
CA ALA A 56 -1.38 6.17 -3.93
C ALA A 56 -1.59 7.43 -4.78
N SER A 57 -2.42 8.37 -4.28
CA SER A 57 -2.63 9.69 -4.88
C SER A 57 -1.37 10.52 -4.96
N ALA A 58 -0.61 10.61 -3.87
CA ALA A 58 0.65 11.34 -3.81
C ALA A 58 1.69 10.69 -4.72
N LEU A 59 1.82 9.36 -4.68
CA LEU A 59 2.76 8.61 -5.52
C LEU A 59 2.45 8.75 -7.00
N ALA A 60 1.17 8.68 -7.39
CA ALA A 60 0.76 8.89 -8.77
C ALA A 60 1.07 10.31 -9.25
N LYS A 61 0.81 11.34 -8.41
CA LYS A 61 1.20 12.72 -8.73
C LYS A 61 2.71 12.87 -8.90
N GLN A 62 3.52 12.21 -8.08
CA GLN A 62 4.98 12.20 -8.23
C GLN A 62 5.41 11.53 -9.55
N ILE A 63 4.82 10.40 -9.91
CA ILE A 63 5.12 9.71 -11.19
C ILE A 63 4.74 10.57 -12.39
N GLU A 64 3.56 11.22 -12.34
CA GLU A 64 3.16 12.18 -13.36
C GLU A 64 4.22 13.28 -13.54
N GLN A 65 4.73 13.80 -12.43
CA GLN A 65 5.75 14.85 -12.38
C GLN A 65 7.17 14.35 -12.73
N GLY A 66 7.35 13.06 -13.03
CA GLY A 66 8.62 12.51 -13.50
C GLY A 66 9.48 11.87 -12.41
N ALA A 67 8.93 11.55 -11.24
CA ALA A 67 9.64 10.75 -10.25
C ALA A 67 10.06 9.39 -10.85
N PRO A 68 11.32 8.94 -10.62
CA PRO A 68 11.89 7.77 -11.29
C PRO A 68 11.48 6.46 -10.59
N ALA A 69 10.17 6.19 -10.53
CA ALA A 69 9.65 4.89 -10.12
C ALA A 69 9.72 3.91 -11.30
N ASP A 70 10.03 2.65 -11.01
CA ASP A 70 10.03 1.56 -11.99
C ASP A 70 8.73 0.74 -11.94
N VAL A 71 8.18 0.54 -10.73
CA VAL A 71 6.90 -0.14 -10.49
C VAL A 71 6.01 0.74 -9.63
N PHE A 72 4.74 0.84 -10.01
CA PHE A 72 3.70 1.49 -9.21
C PHE A 72 2.67 0.47 -8.73
N ILE A 73 2.35 0.49 -7.43
CA ILE A 73 1.32 -0.33 -6.81
C ILE A 73 0.31 0.61 -6.13
N SER A 74 -0.88 0.73 -6.72
CA SER A 74 -1.96 1.56 -6.17
C SER A 74 -2.80 0.77 -5.14
N ALA A 75 -3.60 1.49 -4.35
CA ALA A 75 -4.65 0.92 -3.49
C ALA A 75 -6.07 1.09 -4.06
N ASP A 76 -6.18 1.60 -5.30
CA ASP A 76 -7.40 1.64 -6.08
C ASP A 76 -7.11 1.56 -7.59
N LEU A 77 -8.16 1.34 -8.38
CA LEU A 77 -8.07 1.42 -9.84
C LEU A 77 -7.91 2.87 -10.32
N LYS A 78 -8.54 3.84 -9.64
CA LYS A 78 -8.61 5.24 -10.06
C LYS A 78 -7.24 5.88 -10.25
N TRP A 79 -6.29 5.68 -9.35
CA TRP A 79 -4.94 6.25 -9.49
C TRP A 79 -4.06 5.49 -10.48
N MET A 80 -4.36 4.22 -10.74
CA MET A 80 -3.74 3.49 -11.84
C MET A 80 -4.30 3.98 -13.20
N ASP A 81 -5.62 4.15 -13.30
CA ASP A 81 -6.31 4.72 -14.46
C ASP A 81 -5.84 6.14 -14.75
N TYR A 82 -5.61 6.94 -13.71
CA TYR A 82 -5.06 8.29 -13.81
C TYR A 82 -3.70 8.32 -14.52
N LEU A 83 -2.81 7.38 -14.19
CA LEU A 83 -1.50 7.29 -14.84
C LEU A 83 -1.58 6.65 -16.23
N ASP A 84 -2.47 5.68 -16.42
CA ASP A 84 -2.77 5.09 -17.74
C ASP A 84 -3.22 6.19 -18.71
N GLY A 85 -4.22 6.99 -18.32
CA GLY A 85 -4.74 8.11 -19.13
C GLY A 85 -3.76 9.27 -19.33
N LYS A 86 -2.58 9.23 -18.70
CA LYS A 86 -1.48 10.19 -18.89
C LYS A 86 -0.27 9.56 -19.59
N ASP A 87 -0.41 8.34 -20.09
CA ASP A 87 0.66 7.55 -20.69
C ASP A 87 1.90 7.45 -19.78
N LYS A 88 1.67 7.29 -18.47
CA LYS A 88 2.75 7.18 -17.45
C LYS A 88 3.03 5.76 -17.00
N ILE A 89 2.24 4.79 -17.45
CA ILE A 89 2.49 3.36 -17.22
C ILE A 89 2.56 2.60 -18.54
N VAL A 90 3.21 1.43 -18.51
CA VAL A 90 3.15 0.47 -19.61
C VAL A 90 1.83 -0.30 -19.48
N LYS A 91 0.83 0.08 -20.28
CA LYS A 91 -0.54 -0.45 -20.18
C LYS A 91 -0.65 -1.98 -20.17
N THR A 92 0.15 -2.66 -21.00
CA THR A 92 0.17 -4.13 -21.10
C THR A 92 0.77 -4.82 -19.87
N SER A 93 1.46 -4.09 -18.99
CA SER A 93 2.02 -4.64 -17.75
C SER A 93 1.01 -4.65 -16.60
N ARG A 94 -0.04 -3.81 -16.69
CA ARG A 94 -1.01 -3.59 -15.62
C ARG A 94 -1.73 -4.88 -15.26
N ARG A 95 -1.82 -5.18 -13.96
CA ARG A 95 -2.59 -6.30 -13.42
C ARG A 95 -3.10 -6.02 -12.01
N ASN A 96 -4.29 -6.50 -11.70
CA ASN A 96 -4.82 -6.48 -10.34
C ASN A 96 -4.20 -7.64 -9.56
N LEU A 97 -3.49 -7.35 -8.47
CA LEU A 97 -2.78 -8.37 -7.69
C LEU A 97 -3.57 -8.79 -6.46
N MET A 98 -4.19 -7.83 -5.79
CA MET A 98 -4.79 -8.02 -4.49
C MET A 98 -6.11 -7.29 -4.37
N GLY A 99 -6.95 -7.77 -3.46
CA GLY A 99 -8.07 -7.05 -2.89
C GLY A 99 -7.95 -6.94 -1.37
N ASN A 100 -8.83 -6.12 -0.79
CA ASN A 100 -8.83 -5.87 0.65
C ASN A 100 -10.25 -5.50 1.13
N GLN A 101 -10.41 -5.35 2.44
CA GLN A 101 -11.67 -4.97 3.07
C GLN A 101 -11.49 -3.69 3.88
N LEU A 102 -12.57 -2.92 3.98
CA LEU A 102 -12.62 -1.72 4.81
C LEU A 102 -13.11 -2.10 6.21
N VAL A 103 -12.44 -1.60 7.25
CA VAL A 103 -12.80 -1.89 8.65
C VAL A 103 -12.91 -0.61 9.46
N LEU A 104 -13.85 -0.61 10.41
CA LEU A 104 -13.92 0.37 11.47
C LEU A 104 -13.09 -0.14 12.66
N ILE A 105 -12.19 0.69 13.16
CA ILE A 105 -11.30 0.39 14.28
C ILE A 105 -11.47 1.37 15.42
N ALA A 106 -11.14 0.94 16.64
CA ALA A 106 -10.98 1.78 17.82
C ALA A 106 -9.60 1.53 18.47
N PRO A 107 -9.11 2.45 19.32
CA PRO A 107 -7.95 2.17 20.16
C PRO A 107 -8.20 0.93 21.03
N LYS A 108 -7.16 0.15 21.30
CA LYS A 108 -7.26 -1.05 22.12
C LYS A 108 -7.80 -0.75 23.52
N GLY A 109 -8.74 -1.58 23.96
CA GLY A 109 -9.47 -1.40 25.23
C GLY A 109 -10.57 -0.33 25.17
N LYS A 110 -10.85 0.22 23.98
CA LYS A 110 -11.93 1.20 23.75
C LYS A 110 -12.98 0.70 22.76
N ALA A 111 -12.99 -0.61 22.48
CA ALA A 111 -13.99 -1.20 21.61
C ALA A 111 -15.41 -1.08 22.19
N PHE A 112 -16.37 -0.90 21.28
CA PHE A 112 -17.80 -0.89 21.59
C PHE A 112 -18.59 -1.62 20.50
N PRO A 113 -19.77 -2.18 20.80
CA PRO A 113 -20.56 -2.89 19.80
C PRO A 113 -21.00 -1.95 18.67
N VAL A 114 -20.75 -2.35 17.42
CA VAL A 114 -21.18 -1.64 16.23
C VAL A 114 -21.93 -2.58 15.29
N LYS A 115 -23.04 -2.10 14.73
CA LYS A 115 -23.70 -2.74 13.59
C LYS A 115 -23.58 -1.83 12.37
N LEU A 116 -23.03 -2.35 11.27
CA LEU A 116 -22.85 -1.59 10.03
C LEU A 116 -24.11 -1.67 9.16
N GLU A 117 -25.18 -1.07 9.65
CA GLU A 117 -26.50 -0.98 9.02
C GLU A 117 -27.10 0.41 9.25
N LYS A 118 -28.02 0.84 8.37
CA LYS A 118 -28.61 2.20 8.41
C LYS A 118 -29.34 2.53 9.73
N SER A 119 -29.85 1.52 10.44
CA SER A 119 -30.56 1.67 11.71
C SER A 119 -29.64 1.97 12.90
N PHE A 120 -28.33 1.74 12.78
CA PHE A 120 -27.37 2.02 13.84
C PHE A 120 -26.92 3.49 13.76
N ASP A 121 -26.90 4.18 14.90
CA ASP A 121 -26.41 5.56 15.00
C ASP A 121 -24.92 5.57 15.35
N LEU A 122 -24.06 5.34 14.34
CA LEU A 122 -22.61 5.47 14.54
C LEU A 122 -22.19 6.88 14.98
N PRO A 123 -22.71 7.99 14.40
CA PRO A 123 -22.41 9.34 14.88
C PRO A 123 -22.67 9.55 16.37
N GLY A 124 -23.76 9.01 16.92
CA GLY A 124 -24.10 9.07 18.34
C GLY A 124 -23.39 8.04 19.23
N ALA A 125 -22.72 7.03 18.65
CA ALA A 125 -22.09 5.95 19.40
C ALA A 125 -20.70 6.31 19.98
N PHE A 126 -20.10 7.43 19.58
CA PHE A 126 -18.81 7.89 20.09
C PHE A 126 -18.72 9.41 20.09
N GLU A 127 -17.87 9.93 20.98
CA GLU A 127 -17.56 11.36 21.08
C GLU A 127 -16.26 11.72 20.36
N GLY A 128 -16.13 12.99 19.94
CA GLY A 128 -14.89 13.50 19.35
C GLY A 128 -14.70 13.15 17.88
N ARG A 129 -13.44 13.09 17.43
CA ARG A 129 -13.06 12.92 16.01
C ARG A 129 -12.98 11.46 15.61
N TRP A 130 -13.17 11.21 14.32
CA TRP A 130 -12.81 9.95 13.67
C TRP A 130 -11.70 10.18 12.65
N CYS A 131 -10.91 9.15 12.38
CA CYS A 131 -9.73 9.24 11.53
C CYS A 131 -9.87 8.42 10.25
N SER A 132 -9.49 9.01 9.13
CA SER A 132 -9.28 8.36 7.83
C SER A 132 -8.44 9.33 6.99
N CYS A 133 -8.56 9.29 5.66
CA CYS A 133 -7.94 10.27 4.77
C CYS A 133 -8.98 11.14 4.07
N VAL A 134 -8.52 12.20 3.41
CA VAL A 134 -9.34 12.97 2.47
C VAL A 134 -9.76 12.11 1.27
N GLN A 135 -10.84 12.51 0.59
CA GLN A 135 -11.48 11.76 -0.50
C GLN A 135 -10.59 11.55 -1.74
N SER A 136 -9.50 12.32 -1.87
CA SER A 136 -8.51 12.11 -2.94
C SER A 136 -7.58 10.93 -2.68
N VAL A 137 -7.46 10.47 -1.43
CA VAL A 137 -6.70 9.27 -1.04
C VAL A 137 -7.63 8.05 -1.12
N PRO A 138 -7.19 6.88 -1.60
CA PRO A 138 -8.04 5.69 -1.77
C PRO A 138 -8.89 5.35 -0.54
N ILE A 139 -8.28 5.22 0.65
CA ILE A 139 -9.03 4.89 1.88
C ILE A 139 -10.10 5.94 2.21
N GLY A 140 -9.82 7.23 1.96
CA GLY A 140 -10.78 8.31 2.19
C GLY A 140 -11.96 8.24 1.22
N GLN A 141 -11.70 7.91 -0.04
CA GLN A 141 -12.75 7.66 -1.02
C GLN A 141 -13.63 6.47 -0.62
N TYR A 142 -13.03 5.34 -0.23
CA TYR A 142 -13.78 4.16 0.23
C TYR A 142 -14.57 4.45 1.51
N SER A 143 -13.99 5.21 2.45
CA SER A 143 -14.66 5.66 3.67
C SER A 143 -15.88 6.51 3.35
N GLN A 144 -15.76 7.47 2.44
CA GLN A 144 -16.89 8.30 2.01
C GLN A 144 -18.00 7.45 1.39
N GLN A 145 -17.66 6.54 0.48
CA GLN A 145 -18.63 5.64 -0.14
C GLN A 145 -19.40 4.84 0.91
N ALA A 146 -18.67 4.16 1.81
CA ALA A 146 -19.25 3.31 2.84
C ALA A 146 -20.13 4.08 3.83
N LEU A 147 -19.66 5.23 4.31
CA LEU A 147 -20.42 6.09 5.21
C LEU A 147 -21.63 6.72 4.52
N THR A 148 -21.55 7.01 3.22
CA THR A 148 -22.69 7.53 2.44
C THR A 148 -23.76 6.45 2.26
N ALA A 149 -23.35 5.22 1.92
CA ALA A 149 -24.25 4.08 1.78
C ALA A 149 -25.02 3.77 3.08
N LEU A 150 -24.38 4.00 4.24
CA LEU A 150 -24.97 3.82 5.57
C LEU A 150 -25.70 5.08 6.09
N GLY A 151 -25.67 6.20 5.36
CA GLY A 151 -26.35 7.44 5.74
C GLY A 151 -25.64 8.26 6.83
N TRP A 152 -24.37 7.96 7.13
CA TRP A 152 -23.61 8.58 8.22
C TRP A 152 -22.66 9.70 7.76
N TRP A 153 -22.37 9.78 6.45
CA TRP A 153 -21.35 10.69 5.92
C TRP A 153 -21.57 12.15 6.35
N ALA A 154 -22.78 12.69 6.17
CA ALA A 154 -23.06 14.10 6.46
C ALA A 154 -22.81 14.48 7.93
N ALA A 155 -23.09 13.57 8.86
CA ALA A 155 -22.85 13.79 10.29
C ALA A 155 -21.39 13.60 10.70
N LEU A 156 -20.66 12.73 9.99
CA LEU A 156 -19.28 12.39 10.32
C LEU A 156 -18.26 13.29 9.61
N GLU A 157 -18.52 13.77 8.40
CA GLU A 157 -17.59 14.59 7.61
C GLU A 157 -16.95 15.74 8.40
N PRO A 158 -17.70 16.56 9.17
CA PRO A 158 -17.11 17.66 9.95
C PRO A 158 -16.14 17.19 11.06
N ARG A 159 -16.25 15.92 11.48
CA ARG A 159 -15.46 15.31 12.56
C ARG A 159 -14.21 14.58 12.05
N LEU A 160 -13.99 14.53 10.74
CA LEU A 160 -12.88 13.79 10.14
C LEU A 160 -11.52 14.43 10.46
N ALA A 161 -10.67 13.76 11.24
CA ALA A 161 -9.24 14.02 11.27
C ALA A 161 -8.59 13.33 10.07
N ALA A 162 -8.35 14.10 9.00
CA ALA A 162 -7.77 13.57 7.78
C ALA A 162 -6.25 13.40 7.91
N ALA A 163 -5.77 12.17 7.74
CA ALA A 163 -4.37 11.82 7.68
C ALA A 163 -3.85 11.83 6.23
N PRO A 164 -2.53 12.01 6.02
CA PRO A 164 -1.94 12.02 4.67
C PRO A 164 -2.02 10.66 3.96
N ASP A 165 -2.03 9.55 4.71
CA ASP A 165 -2.23 8.20 4.21
C ASP A 165 -2.87 7.30 5.29
N VAL A 166 -3.24 6.08 4.90
CA VAL A 166 -3.95 5.14 5.77
C VAL A 166 -3.11 4.66 6.96
N ARG A 167 -1.78 4.61 6.83
CA ARG A 167 -0.89 4.23 7.94
C ARG A 167 -0.80 5.34 8.97
N SER A 168 -0.84 6.59 8.53
CA SER A 168 -0.95 7.75 9.40
C SER A 168 -2.33 7.77 10.09
N ALA A 169 -3.42 7.44 9.38
CA ALA A 169 -4.75 7.33 9.97
C ALA A 169 -4.82 6.23 11.05
N LEU A 170 -4.24 5.05 10.77
CA LEU A 170 -4.08 3.99 11.75
C LEU A 170 -3.34 4.51 12.99
N ALA A 171 -2.20 5.17 12.79
CA ALA A 171 -1.38 5.67 13.89
C ALA A 171 -2.11 6.72 14.76
N PHE A 172 -3.02 7.51 14.18
CA PHE A 172 -3.86 8.45 14.95
C PHE A 172 -4.82 7.70 15.89
N VAL A 173 -5.41 6.59 15.43
CA VAL A 173 -6.24 5.71 16.26
C VAL A 173 -5.41 4.98 17.31
N GLU A 174 -4.23 4.47 16.95
CA GLU A 174 -3.32 3.83 17.92
C GLU A 174 -2.96 4.74 19.11
N ARG A 175 -2.85 6.04 18.86
CA ARG A 175 -2.55 7.06 19.89
C ARG A 175 -3.78 7.62 20.59
N GLY A 176 -4.99 7.19 20.20
CA GLY A 176 -6.24 7.70 20.76
C GLY A 176 -6.56 9.14 20.39
N GLU A 177 -5.94 9.69 19.34
CA GLU A 177 -6.27 11.04 18.81
C GLU A 177 -7.65 11.05 18.14
N CYS A 178 -8.12 9.88 17.72
CA CYS A 178 -9.47 9.63 17.25
C CYS A 178 -10.10 8.49 18.03
N ALA A 179 -11.39 8.63 18.32
CA ALA A 179 -12.17 7.61 19.01
C ALA A 179 -12.38 6.35 18.15
N VAL A 180 -12.55 6.56 16.83
CA VAL A 180 -12.60 5.50 15.83
C VAL A 180 -11.84 5.91 14.58
N GLY A 181 -11.47 4.94 13.75
CA GLY A 181 -10.98 5.22 12.41
C GLY A 181 -11.42 4.19 11.39
N ILE A 182 -11.29 4.56 10.12
CA ILE A 182 -11.58 3.68 8.99
C ILE A 182 -10.28 3.41 8.25
N VAL A 183 -9.86 2.16 8.23
CA VAL A 183 -8.62 1.67 7.60
C VAL A 183 -8.88 0.39 6.82
N TYR A 184 -7.87 -0.17 6.17
CA TYR A 184 -8.01 -1.50 5.59
C TYR A 184 -7.82 -2.60 6.65
N ALA A 185 -8.45 -3.75 6.44
CA ALA A 185 -8.33 -4.92 7.33
C ALA A 185 -6.85 -5.34 7.52
N THR A 186 -6.03 -5.21 6.48
CA THR A 186 -4.59 -5.49 6.53
C THR A 186 -3.81 -4.50 7.40
N ASP A 187 -4.28 -3.25 7.50
CA ASP A 187 -3.65 -2.25 8.36
C ASP A 187 -3.94 -2.55 9.83
N ALA A 188 -5.20 -2.87 10.14
CA ALA A 188 -5.60 -3.30 11.48
C ALA A 188 -4.88 -4.59 11.90
N LYS A 189 -4.72 -5.56 10.99
CA LYS A 189 -4.10 -6.87 11.28
C LYS A 189 -2.65 -6.78 11.73
N VAL A 190 -1.90 -5.76 11.30
CA VAL A 190 -0.48 -5.62 11.68
C VAL A 190 -0.26 -4.75 12.92
N SER A 191 -1.33 -4.25 13.54
CA SER A 191 -1.26 -3.46 14.77
C SER A 191 -1.85 -4.24 15.93
N ASP A 192 -1.16 -4.20 17.07
CA ASP A 192 -1.63 -4.74 18.34
C ASP A 192 -2.25 -3.67 19.25
N LYS A 193 -2.40 -2.43 18.74
CA LYS A 193 -2.87 -1.23 19.48
C LYS A 193 -4.27 -0.78 19.10
N VAL A 194 -4.91 -1.46 18.15
CA VAL A 194 -6.28 -1.18 17.74
C VAL A 194 -7.11 -2.46 17.76
N GLU A 195 -8.42 -2.29 17.84
CA GLU A 195 -9.41 -3.36 17.75
C GLU A 195 -10.34 -3.09 16.57
N VAL A 196 -10.66 -4.13 15.80
CA VAL A 196 -11.67 -4.04 14.75
C VAL A 196 -13.04 -4.09 15.39
N LEU A 197 -13.81 -3.01 15.22
CA LEU A 197 -15.21 -2.93 15.68
C LEU A 197 -16.14 -3.68 14.73
N ALA A 198 -15.94 -3.49 13.42
CA ALA A 198 -16.74 -4.12 12.37
C ALA A 198 -16.06 -4.00 10.99
N THR A 199 -16.43 -4.88 10.07
CA THR A 199 -16.01 -4.86 8.67
C THR A 199 -17.15 -4.33 7.80
N PHE A 200 -16.88 -3.30 7.00
CA PHE A 200 -17.91 -2.68 6.16
C PHE A 200 -18.49 -3.66 5.12
N PRO A 201 -19.81 -3.61 4.87
CA PRO A 201 -20.44 -4.42 3.83
C PRO A 201 -19.78 -4.18 2.47
N SER A 202 -19.55 -5.25 1.70
CA SER A 202 -18.87 -5.15 0.41
C SER A 202 -19.63 -4.35 -0.65
N ASP A 203 -20.94 -4.18 -0.47
CA ASP A 203 -21.82 -3.37 -1.32
C ASP A 203 -21.92 -1.91 -0.86
N SER A 204 -21.33 -1.55 0.28
CA SER A 204 -21.28 -0.16 0.78
C SER A 204 -20.23 0.70 0.05
N HIS A 205 -19.29 0.08 -0.64
CA HIS A 205 -18.22 0.77 -1.37
C HIS A 205 -17.82 -0.02 -2.61
N SER A 206 -17.12 0.63 -3.54
CA SER A 206 -16.51 -0.06 -4.68
C SER A 206 -15.45 -1.09 -4.21
N PRO A 207 -15.18 -2.17 -4.97
CA PRO A 207 -14.17 -3.15 -4.58
C PRO A 207 -12.80 -2.50 -4.33
N VAL A 208 -12.16 -2.86 -3.22
CA VAL A 208 -10.79 -2.43 -2.93
C VAL A 208 -9.85 -3.33 -3.71
N LEU A 209 -9.17 -2.79 -4.72
CA LEU A 209 -8.27 -3.52 -5.61
C LEU A 209 -6.92 -2.81 -5.68
N TYR A 210 -5.85 -3.59 -5.72
CA TYR A 210 -4.48 -3.11 -5.79
C TYR A 210 -3.87 -3.49 -7.14
N PRO A 211 -4.00 -2.62 -8.15
CA PRO A 211 -3.31 -2.81 -9.41
C PRO A 211 -1.82 -2.48 -9.26
N ALA A 212 -1.00 -3.23 -9.98
CA ALA A 212 0.41 -2.93 -10.18
C ALA A 212 0.73 -2.82 -11.67
N ALA A 213 1.66 -1.93 -12.02
CA ALA A 213 2.15 -1.76 -13.39
C ALA A 213 3.60 -1.27 -13.40
N LEU A 214 4.29 -1.50 -14.51
CA LEU A 214 5.54 -0.81 -14.83
C LEU A 214 5.24 0.65 -15.17
N VAL A 215 6.05 1.56 -14.66
CA VAL A 215 6.05 2.97 -15.04
C VAL A 215 6.75 3.13 -16.40
N GLN A 216 6.37 4.13 -17.20
CA GLN A 216 7.07 4.39 -18.45
C GLN A 216 8.55 4.74 -18.20
N GLY A 217 9.44 4.17 -19.01
CA GLY A 217 10.89 4.33 -18.82
C GLY A 217 11.48 3.50 -17.66
N ALA A 218 10.69 2.59 -17.07
CA ALA A 218 11.20 1.66 -16.06
C ALA A 218 12.40 0.85 -16.57
N LYS A 219 13.34 0.57 -15.67
CA LYS A 219 14.50 -0.28 -15.95
C LYS A 219 14.05 -1.68 -16.38
N PRO A 220 14.79 -2.36 -17.28
CA PRO A 220 14.47 -3.72 -17.71
C PRO A 220 14.29 -4.72 -16.54
N ALA A 221 15.09 -4.57 -15.47
CA ALA A 221 15.04 -5.40 -14.27
C ALA A 221 13.69 -5.34 -13.53
N ALA A 222 12.89 -4.28 -13.71
CA ALA A 222 11.61 -4.08 -13.02
C ALA A 222 10.54 -5.08 -13.46
N LYS A 223 10.62 -5.57 -14.71
CA LYS A 223 9.69 -6.58 -15.23
C LYS A 223 9.71 -7.85 -14.37
N GLY A 224 10.90 -8.30 -13.96
CA GLY A 224 11.06 -9.49 -13.12
C GLY A 224 10.40 -9.32 -11.75
N PHE A 225 10.45 -8.12 -11.16
CA PHE A 225 9.79 -7.86 -9.88
C PHE A 225 8.26 -7.83 -10.03
N LEU A 226 7.73 -7.22 -11.09
CA LEU A 226 6.29 -7.22 -11.35
C LEU A 226 5.74 -8.63 -11.60
N GLU A 227 6.51 -9.49 -12.27
CA GLU A 227 6.19 -10.92 -12.41
C GLU A 227 6.27 -11.65 -11.06
N PHE A 228 7.29 -11.34 -10.24
CA PHE A 228 7.44 -11.92 -8.92
C PHE A 228 6.28 -11.56 -7.97
N LEU A 229 5.75 -10.34 -8.07
CA LEU A 229 4.54 -9.93 -7.33
C LEU A 229 3.31 -10.78 -7.67
N ALA A 230 3.27 -11.42 -8.85
CA ALA A 230 2.21 -12.33 -9.26
C ALA A 230 2.53 -13.82 -8.97
N SER A 231 3.65 -14.11 -8.32
CA SER A 231 4.07 -15.49 -8.00
C SER A 231 3.31 -16.07 -6.80
N SER A 232 3.35 -17.40 -6.66
CA SER A 232 2.80 -18.09 -5.48
C SER A 232 3.52 -17.71 -4.17
N GLN A 233 4.80 -17.36 -4.24
CA GLN A 233 5.58 -16.93 -3.08
C GLN A 233 5.11 -15.55 -2.58
N ALA A 234 4.92 -14.59 -3.50
CA ALA A 234 4.35 -13.29 -3.17
C ALA A 234 2.90 -13.42 -2.68
N ALA A 235 2.09 -14.27 -3.33
CA ALA A 235 0.73 -14.57 -2.91
C ALA A 235 0.67 -15.06 -1.45
N ALA A 236 1.57 -15.97 -1.05
CA ALA A 236 1.63 -16.45 0.33
C ALA A 236 1.94 -15.32 1.33
N ILE A 237 2.83 -14.38 0.97
CA ILE A 237 3.14 -13.21 1.80
C ILE A 237 1.92 -12.28 1.89
N PHE A 238 1.26 -11.99 0.77
CA PHE A 238 0.04 -11.17 0.75
C PHE A 238 -1.06 -11.77 1.62
N SER A 239 -1.34 -13.07 1.49
CA SER A 239 -2.32 -13.76 2.32
C SER A 239 -1.95 -13.75 3.81
N ARG A 240 -0.67 -13.89 4.16
CA ARG A 240 -0.19 -13.75 5.56
C ARG A 240 -0.58 -12.40 6.13
N TYR A 241 -0.41 -11.32 5.36
CA TYR A 241 -0.82 -9.97 5.77
C TYR A 241 -2.32 -9.68 5.66
N GLY A 242 -3.12 -10.62 5.14
CA GLY A 242 -4.58 -10.52 5.09
C GLY A 242 -5.15 -9.95 3.79
N PHE A 243 -4.32 -9.77 2.75
CA PHE A 243 -4.82 -9.41 1.42
C PHE A 243 -5.51 -10.61 0.76
N THR A 244 -6.59 -10.33 0.02
CA THR A 244 -7.20 -11.31 -0.88
C THR A 244 -6.38 -11.37 -2.16
N VAL A 245 -5.78 -12.51 -2.49
CA VAL A 245 -4.98 -12.64 -3.73
C VAL A 245 -5.92 -12.85 -4.92
N ILE A 246 -5.70 -12.09 -5.99
CA ILE A 246 -6.43 -12.22 -7.25
C ILE A 246 -5.61 -13.12 -8.18
N LYS A 247 -6.27 -14.14 -8.75
CA LYS A 247 -5.66 -15.07 -9.71
C LYS A 247 -5.99 -14.67 -11.14
#